data_AF-A0A1G8I5U7-F1
#
_entry.id   AF-A0A1G8I5U7-F1
#
_cell.length_a   1.000
_cell.length_b   1.000
_cell.length_c   1.000
_cell.angle_alpha   90.00
_cell.angle_beta   90.00
_cell.angle_gamma   90.00
#
_symmetry.space_group_name_H-M   'P 1'
#
loop_
_entity.id
_entity.type
_entity.pdbx_description
1 polymer ?
#
loop_
_entity_poly.entity_id
_entity_poly.type
_entity_poly.pdbx_seq_one_letter_code
_entity_poly.pdbx_strand_id
1 'polypeptide(L)'
;MKAWQKVGVHVWDLIVTMDDATSEHCSMFLVEEEGGMSSFQGVQEVIEKHGLFASFYSDRGSHYWYTPEAGCKVDKQNLTQFGQAMKRLGIEMIAAY
;
A
#
# COMPACT_ATOMS: atom_id res chain seq x y z
N MET A 1 29.42 -24.75 28.56
CA MET A 1 28.10 -24.10 28.40
C MET A 1 28.20 -23.20 27.18
N LYS A 2 27.54 -23.50 26.05
CA LYS A 2 27.55 -22.62 24.87
C LYS A 2 26.27 -21.79 24.89
N ALA A 3 26.43 -20.48 25.08
CA ALA A 3 25.35 -19.53 24.90
C ALA A 3 25.18 -19.27 23.40
N TRP A 4 23.97 -19.47 22.89
CA TRP A 4 23.60 -19.01 21.56
C TRP A 4 23.22 -17.54 21.68
N GLN A 5 23.92 -16.69 20.92
CA GLN A 5 23.53 -15.30 20.74
C GLN A 5 22.51 -15.29 19.59
N LYS A 6 21.27 -14.85 19.85
CA LYS A 6 20.34 -14.50 18.77
C LYS A 6 20.96 -13.32 18.03
N VAL A 7 21.53 -13.57 16.87
CA VAL A 7 21.75 -12.52 15.88
C VAL A 7 20.36 -12.06 15.46
N GLY A 8 20.03 -10.79 15.70
CA GLY A 8 18.71 -10.27 15.39
C GLY A 8 18.45 -10.37 13.88
N VAL A 9 17.34 -11.02 13.50
CA VAL A 9 16.84 -10.94 12.13
C VAL A 9 16.09 -9.62 12.02
N HIS A 10 16.56 -8.73 11.14
CA HIS A 10 15.80 -7.54 10.78
C HIS A 10 14.76 -7.94 9.74
N VAL A 11 13.49 -7.64 10.01
CA VAL A 11 12.36 -7.92 9.11
C VAL A 11 12.09 -6.65 8.33
N TRP A 12 12.02 -6.77 7.00
CA TRP A 12 11.69 -5.69 6.09
C TRP A 12 10.37 -6.04 5.41
N ASP A 13 9.53 -5.04 5.21
CA ASP A 13 8.34 -5.18 4.38
C ASP A 13 8.69 -4.89 2.92
N LEU A 14 8.22 -5.75 2.03
CA LEU A 14 8.36 -5.57 0.59
C LEU A 14 7.10 -4.91 0.05
N ILE A 15 7.25 -3.71 -0.50
CA ILE A 15 6.17 -3.01 -1.18
C ILE A 15 6.24 -3.34 -2.66
N VAL A 16 5.11 -3.73 -3.24
CA VAL A 16 4.98 -4.02 -4.67
C VAL A 16 3.73 -3.33 -5.20
N THR A 17 3.88 -2.55 -6.27
CA THR A 17 2.75 -2.10 -7.08
C THR A 17 2.84 -2.81 -8.42
N MET A 18 1.75 -3.47 -8.81
CA MET A 18 1.71 -4.36 -9.96
C MET A 18 0.49 -4.05 -10.82
N ASP A 19 0.65 -4.15 -12.13
CA ASP A 19 -0.45 -4.10 -13.08
C ASP A 19 -1.30 -5.38 -12.97
N ASP A 20 -2.61 -5.23 -12.81
CA ASP A 20 -3.52 -6.35 -12.54
C ASP A 20 -3.79 -7.22 -13.77
N ALA A 21 -3.62 -6.67 -14.98
CA ALA A 21 -3.87 -7.37 -16.24
C ALA A 21 -2.65 -8.18 -16.71
N THR A 22 -1.44 -7.69 -16.45
CA THR A 22 -0.19 -8.23 -17.00
C THR A 22 0.74 -8.82 -15.95
N SER A 23 0.49 -8.56 -14.66
CA SER A 23 1.39 -8.88 -13.55
C SER A 23 2.76 -8.19 -13.65
N GLU A 24 2.89 -7.09 -14.40
CA GLU A 24 4.11 -6.30 -14.45
C GLU A 24 4.34 -5.59 -13.11
N HIS A 25 5.53 -5.77 -12.51
CA HIS A 25 5.92 -5.03 -11.31
C HIS A 25 6.32 -3.58 -11.68
N CYS A 26 5.40 -2.64 -11.54
CA CYS A 26 5.61 -1.23 -11.87
C CYS A 26 6.47 -0.49 -10.81
N SER A 27 6.43 -0.95 -9.55
CA SER A 27 7.25 -0.44 -8.44
C SER A 27 7.54 -1.56 -7.44
N MET A 28 8.76 -1.60 -6.90
CA MET A 28 9.19 -2.62 -5.93
C MET A 28 10.36 -2.14 -5.07
N PHE A 29 10.20 -2.12 -3.75
CA PHE A 29 11.26 -1.71 -2.82
C PHE A 29 11.00 -2.23 -1.38
N LEU A 30 12.05 -2.24 -0.57
CA LEU A 30 12.02 -2.65 0.84
C LEU A 30 11.88 -1.44 1.77
N VAL A 31 11.10 -1.57 2.84
CA VAL A 31 10.96 -0.60 3.93
C VAL A 31 11.01 -1.30 5.29
N GLU A 32 11.37 -0.56 6.35
CA GLU A 32 11.41 -1.15 7.70
C GLU A 32 10.01 -1.57 8.17
N GLU A 33 8.99 -0.78 7.81
CA GLU A 33 7.58 -1.04 8.11
C GLU A 33 6.70 -0.41 7.03
N GLU A 34 5.71 -1.15 6.53
CA GLU A 34 4.70 -0.64 5.61
C GLU A 34 3.86 0.49 6.25
N GLY A 35 3.61 1.55 5.50
CA GLY A 35 2.64 2.56 5.90
C GLY A 35 2.35 3.57 4.81
N GLY A 36 1.65 4.64 5.17
CA GLY A 36 1.17 5.63 4.19
C GLY A 36 2.28 6.22 3.30
N MET A 37 3.48 6.47 3.85
CA MET A 37 4.59 7.03 3.06
C MET A 37 5.13 6.04 2.03
N SER A 38 5.27 4.76 2.40
CA SER A 38 5.70 3.73 1.45
C SER A 38 4.63 3.48 0.39
N SER A 39 3.34 3.51 0.75
CA SER A 39 2.25 3.47 -0.22
C SER A 39 2.29 4.63 -1.20
N PHE A 40 2.54 5.86 -0.72
CA PHE A 40 2.68 7.04 -1.58
C PHE A 40 3.86 6.93 -2.53
N GLN A 41 5.00 6.43 -2.05
CA GLN A 41 6.16 6.18 -2.91
C GLN A 41 5.82 5.18 -4.03
N GLY A 42 5.13 4.08 -3.70
CA GLY A 42 4.66 3.11 -4.70
C GLY A 42 3.86 3.77 -5.82
N VAL A 43 2.82 4.54 -5.45
CA VAL A 43 1.98 5.27 -6.42
C VAL A 43 2.77 6.32 -7.20
N GLN A 44 3.64 7.09 -6.53
CA GLN A 44 4.47 8.11 -7.17
C GLN A 44 5.36 7.49 -8.25
N GLU A 45 6.08 6.42 -7.93
CA GLU A 45 6.97 5.74 -8.89
C GLU A 45 6.22 5.24 -10.12
N VAL A 46 4.99 4.73 -9.96
CA VAL A 46 4.17 4.30 -11.09
C VAL A 46 3.74 5.50 -11.93
N ILE A 47 3.27 6.58 -11.31
CA ILE A 47 2.85 7.79 -12.02
C ILE A 47 4.00 8.41 -12.81
N GLU A 48 5.20 8.47 -12.23
CA GLU A 48 6.38 9.04 -12.87
C GLU A 48 6.85 8.23 -14.09
N LYS A 49 6.76 6.89 -14.02
CA LYS A 49 7.26 5.99 -15.08
C LYS A 49 6.21 5.68 -16.15
N HIS A 50 4.95 5.53 -15.76
CA HIS A 50 3.87 5.02 -16.61
C HIS A 50 2.73 6.01 -16.83
N GLY A 51 2.72 7.14 -16.11
CA GLY A 51 1.64 8.12 -16.13
C GLY A 51 0.50 7.81 -15.16
N LEU A 52 -0.52 8.65 -15.17
CA LEU A 52 -1.66 8.54 -14.26
C LEU A 52 -2.54 7.34 -14.64
N PHE A 53 -2.76 6.43 -13.69
CA PHE A 53 -3.59 5.24 -13.86
C PHE A 53 -5.02 5.45 -13.32
N ALA A 54 -5.94 4.56 -13.69
CA ALA A 54 -7.37 4.74 -13.41
C ALA A 54 -7.80 4.30 -12.00
N SER A 55 -7.29 3.16 -11.52
CA SER A 55 -7.73 2.56 -10.27
C SER A 55 -6.58 1.95 -9.47
N PHE A 56 -6.74 1.94 -8.15
CA PHE A 56 -5.80 1.39 -7.19
C PHE A 56 -6.48 0.30 -6.36
N TYR A 57 -6.05 -0.95 -6.54
CA TYR A 57 -6.50 -2.08 -5.73
C TYR A 57 -5.60 -2.21 -4.50
N SER A 58 -6.21 -2.28 -3.32
CA SER A 58 -5.50 -2.44 -2.04
C SER A 58 -6.24 -3.39 -1.11
N ASP A 59 -5.52 -3.94 -0.15
CA ASP A 59 -6.15 -4.59 1.00
C ASP A 59 -6.88 -3.56 1.88
N ARG A 60 -7.32 -3.98 3.07
CA ARG A 60 -8.05 -3.12 4.02
C ARG A 60 -7.13 -2.52 5.10
N GLY A 61 -5.84 -2.38 4.82
CA GLY A 61 -4.87 -1.75 5.69
C GLY A 61 -5.31 -0.35 6.13
N SER A 62 -5.05 0.00 7.39
CA SER A 62 -5.55 1.24 8.01
C SER A 62 -4.99 2.52 7.36
N HIS A 63 -3.87 2.43 6.67
CA HIS A 63 -3.29 3.53 5.91
C HIS A 63 -4.02 3.76 4.58
N TYR A 64 -4.61 2.72 3.97
CA TYR A 64 -5.45 2.83 2.77
C TYR A 64 -6.90 3.19 3.13
N TRP A 65 -7.48 2.53 4.12
CA TRP A 65 -8.91 2.60 4.43
C TRP A 65 -9.19 2.86 5.90
N TYR A 66 -10.18 3.72 6.16
CA TYR A 66 -10.79 3.77 7.48
C TYR A 66 -11.80 2.62 7.61
N THR A 67 -11.67 1.83 8.67
CA THR A 67 -12.63 0.79 9.02
C THR A 67 -13.13 1.07 10.44
N PRO A 68 -14.39 1.49 10.63
CA PRO A 68 -14.89 1.90 11.95
C PRO A 68 -14.83 0.79 13.00
N GLU A 69 -15.14 -0.44 12.59
CA GLU A 69 -15.18 -1.62 13.45
C GLU A 69 -14.51 -2.81 12.76
N ALA A 70 -13.73 -3.59 13.51
CA ALA A 70 -13.03 -4.76 12.99
C ALA A 70 -14.03 -5.75 12.36
N GLY A 71 -13.73 -6.19 11.13
CA GLY A 71 -14.58 -7.12 10.38
C GLY A 71 -15.67 -6.44 9.53
N CYS A 72 -15.92 -5.14 9.70
CA CYS A 72 -16.87 -4.41 8.86
C CYS A 72 -16.28 -4.04 7.48
N LYS A 73 -17.15 -3.52 6.61
CA LYS A 73 -16.74 -2.94 5.32
C LYS A 73 -15.94 -1.67 5.55
N VAL A 74 -15.04 -1.37 4.62
CA VAL A 74 -14.31 -0.09 4.61
C VAL A 74 -15.28 1.08 4.45
N ASP A 75 -14.98 2.18 5.12
CA ASP A 75 -15.69 3.43 4.95
C ASP A 75 -15.17 4.16 3.70
N LYS A 76 -16.06 4.30 2.70
CA LYS A 76 -15.75 4.97 1.43
C LYS A 76 -16.01 6.48 1.47
N GLN A 77 -16.56 7.01 2.57
CA GLN A 77 -16.86 8.43 2.75
C GLN A 77 -15.78 9.11 3.60
N ASN A 78 -15.42 8.51 4.73
CA ASN A 78 -14.37 8.99 5.61
C ASN A 78 -13.00 8.49 5.15
N LEU A 79 -12.42 9.19 4.19
CA LEU A 79 -11.15 8.80 3.56
C LEU A 79 -9.95 9.09 4.46
N THR A 80 -8.96 8.19 4.43
CA THR A 80 -7.62 8.43 4.97
C THR A 80 -6.90 9.53 4.19
N GLN A 81 -5.71 9.94 4.65
CA GLN A 81 -4.88 10.87 3.87
C GLN A 81 -4.53 10.31 2.49
N PHE A 82 -4.24 9.01 2.41
CA PHE A 82 -3.99 8.30 1.17
C PHE A 82 -5.23 8.35 0.27
N GLY A 83 -6.41 8.02 0.81
CA GLY A 83 -7.66 8.06 0.05
C GLY A 83 -8.04 9.45 -0.45
N GLN A 84 -7.80 10.50 0.34
CA GLN A 84 -7.99 11.88 -0.11
C GLN A 84 -7.05 12.25 -1.27
N ALA A 85 -5.81 11.77 -1.25
CA ALA A 85 -4.86 12.01 -2.33
C ALA A 85 -5.29 11.30 -3.62
N MET A 86 -5.66 10.02 -3.54
CA MET A 86 -6.15 9.26 -4.70
C MET A 86 -7.39 9.91 -5.31
N LYS A 87 -8.34 10.33 -4.47
CA LYS A 87 -9.53 11.08 -4.91
C LYS A 87 -9.19 12.38 -5.65
N ARG A 88 -8.20 13.14 -5.17
CA ARG A 88 -7.76 14.39 -5.83
C ARG A 88 -7.06 14.14 -7.16
N LEU A 89 -6.35 13.02 -7.28
CA LEU A 89 -5.72 12.58 -8.52
C LEU A 89 -6.72 11.94 -9.50
N GLY A 90 -7.98 11.70 -9.08
CA GLY A 90 -8.97 11.02 -9.92
C GLY A 90 -8.74 9.51 -10.03
N ILE A 91 -7.96 8.93 -9.11
CA ILE A 91 -7.68 7.49 -9.04
C ILE A 91 -8.77 6.83 -8.18
N GLU A 92 -9.50 5.87 -8.76
CA GLU A 92 -10.51 5.10 -8.04
C GLU A 92 -9.85 4.11 -7.09
N MET A 93 -10.20 4.14 -5.80
CA MET A 93 -9.73 3.13 -4.85
C MET A 93 -10.70 1.96 -4.76
N ILE A 94 -10.16 0.74 -4.79
CA ILE A 94 -10.91 -0.52 -4.72
C ILE A 94 -10.32 -1.39 -3.61
N ALA A 95 -11.16 -1.74 -2.62
CA ALA A 95 -10.77 -2.60 -1.50
C ALA A 95 -10.95 -4.08 -1.84
N ALA A 96 -9.95 -4.90 -1.53
CA ALA A 96 -10.03 -6.35 -1.62
C ALA A 96 -10.90 -6.94 -0.50
N TYR A 97 -11.81 -7.85 -0.86
CA TYR A 97 -12.71 -8.59 0.03
C TYR A 97 -12.50 -10.09 -0.11
#